data_AF-A0A1A8K0G2-F1
#
_entry.id   AF-A0A1A8K0G2-F1
#
_cell.length_a   1.000
_cell.length_b   1.000
_cell.length_c   1.000
_cell.angle_alpha   90.00
_cell.angle_beta   90.00
_cell.angle_gamma   90.00
#
_symmetry.space_group_name_H-M   'P 1'
#
loop_
_entity.id
_entity.type
_entity.pdbx_description
1 polymer ?
#
loop_
_entity_poly.entity_id
_entity_poly.type
_entity_poly.pdbx_seq_one_letter_code
_entity_poly.pdbx_strand_id
1 'polypeptide(L)'
;RGDYGSTQALPNLFQLPYRMVFAVASEDSIFLYDTQQSLPFGLVSNIHYHTLSDLTWSRDGSFLAVSSTDGYCSFLSFSPGELGTPLKEPPTLEV
;
A
#
# COMPACT_ATOMS: atom_id res chain seq x y z
N ARG A 1 16.46 -36.01 -3.00
CA ARG A 1 17.17 -34.89 -2.34
C ARG A 1 16.79 -33.63 -3.11
N GLY A 2 15.74 -32.94 -2.69
CA GLY A 2 15.30 -31.69 -3.32
C GLY A 2 15.41 -30.61 -2.27
N ASP A 3 16.36 -29.69 -2.46
CA ASP A 3 16.51 -28.50 -1.64
C ASP A 3 15.35 -27.56 -1.98
N TYR A 4 14.28 -27.64 -1.21
CA TYR A 4 13.26 -26.60 -1.21
C TYR A 4 13.93 -25.33 -0.72
N GLY A 5 14.19 -24.41 -1.67
CA GLY A 5 14.83 -23.14 -1.40
C GLY A 5 14.19 -22.50 -0.18
N SER A 6 15.02 -22.22 0.82
CA SER A 6 14.61 -21.50 2.03
C SER A 6 13.80 -20.29 1.60
N THR A 7 12.51 -20.25 1.95
CA THR A 7 11.70 -19.04 1.86
C THR A 7 12.41 -18.00 2.70
N GLN A 8 13.20 -17.13 2.06
CA GLN A 8 13.79 -15.99 2.75
C GLN A 8 12.62 -15.21 3.32
N ALA A 9 12.59 -15.11 4.65
CA ALA A 9 11.65 -14.23 5.31
C ALA A 9 11.84 -12.84 4.68
N LEU A 10 10.75 -12.28 4.15
CA LEU A 10 10.78 -10.92 3.64
C LEU A 10 11.32 -10.01 4.76
N PRO A 11 12.15 -9.00 4.41
CA PRO A 11 12.65 -8.08 5.41
C PRO A 11 11.47 -7.55 6.23
N ASN A 12 11.58 -7.60 7.56
CA ASN A 12 10.65 -6.96 8.47
C ASN A 12 11.43 -5.86 9.17
N LEU A 13 11.64 -4.76 8.45
CA LEU A 13 12.51 -3.65 8.85
C LEU A 13 12.20 -3.13 10.25
N PHE A 14 10.91 -3.03 10.59
CA PHE A 14 10.45 -2.55 11.90
C PHE A 14 10.15 -3.68 12.90
N GLN A 15 10.30 -4.96 12.51
CA GLN A 15 10.04 -6.14 13.34
C GLN A 15 8.63 -6.16 13.97
N LEU A 16 7.64 -5.61 13.26
CA LEU A 16 6.27 -5.54 13.74
C LEU A 16 5.56 -6.88 13.51
N PRO A 17 4.63 -7.29 14.40
CA PRO A 17 3.82 -8.51 14.21
C PRO A 17 2.72 -8.34 13.16
N TYR A 18 2.65 -7.18 12.51
CA TYR A 18 1.69 -6.83 11.48
C TYR A 18 2.38 -5.98 10.40
N ARG A 19 1.75 -5.89 9.21
CA ARG A 19 2.17 -5.03 8.10
C ARG A 19 1.15 -3.91 7.95
N MET A 20 1.57 -2.66 8.17
CA MET A 20 0.83 -1.49 7.70
C MET A 20 1.18 -1.21 6.24
N VAL A 21 0.17 -0.91 5.43
CA VAL A 21 0.30 -0.42 4.04
C VAL A 21 -0.22 1.01 4.00
N PHE A 22 0.50 1.90 3.34
CA PHE A 22 0.12 3.30 3.21
C PHE A 22 0.48 3.83 1.81
N ALA A 23 -0.23 4.89 1.41
CA ALA A 23 -0.03 5.55 0.13
C ALA A 23 0.48 6.97 0.37
N VAL A 24 1.41 7.42 -0.47
CA VAL A 24 1.95 8.78 -0.47
C VAL A 24 1.73 9.39 -1.84
N ALA A 25 0.93 10.45 -1.90
CA ALA A 25 0.78 11.26 -3.12
C ALA A 25 1.93 12.26 -3.23
N SER A 26 2.47 12.38 -4.45
CA SER A 26 3.26 13.51 -4.91
C SER A 26 2.36 14.44 -5.74
N GLU A 27 2.96 15.33 -6.54
CA GLU A 27 2.22 16.14 -7.50
C GLU A 27 1.48 15.27 -8.54
N ASP A 28 2.12 14.24 -9.11
CA ASP A 28 1.60 13.49 -10.26
C ASP A 28 1.63 11.95 -10.06
N SER A 29 2.06 11.49 -8.89
CA SER A 29 2.29 10.08 -8.63
C SER A 29 1.85 9.64 -7.24
N ILE A 30 1.63 8.33 -7.10
CA ILE A 30 1.26 7.66 -5.86
C ILE A 30 2.28 6.57 -5.61
N PHE A 31 2.94 6.64 -4.46
CA PHE A 31 3.83 5.60 -3.98
C PHE A 31 3.11 4.75 -2.94
N LEU A 32 3.18 3.42 -3.10
CA LEU A 32 2.67 2.46 -2.14
C LEU A 32 3.84 1.93 -1.30
N TYR A 33 3.74 2.12 0.00
CA TYR A 33 4.74 1.72 0.98
C TYR A 33 4.14 0.75 1.99
N ASP A 34 5.02 -0.02 2.62
CA ASP A 34 4.68 -0.82 3.78
C ASP A 34 5.72 -0.65 4.90
N THR A 35 5.48 -1.33 6.02
CA THR A 35 6.36 -1.36 7.20
C THR A 35 7.35 -2.52 7.20
N GLN A 36 7.56 -3.18 6.06
CA GLN A 36 8.47 -4.31 5.95
C GLN A 36 9.79 -3.90 5.25
N GLN A 37 9.73 -2.96 4.32
CA GLN A 37 10.89 -2.51 3.54
C GLN A 37 11.01 -0.98 3.52
N SER A 38 12.22 -0.50 3.22
CA SER A 38 12.53 0.94 3.14
C SER A 38 12.14 1.57 1.78
N LEU A 39 11.90 0.74 0.77
CA LEU A 39 11.56 1.18 -0.58
C LEU A 39 10.06 1.01 -0.85
N PRO A 40 9.46 1.86 -1.70
CA PRO A 40 8.07 1.65 -2.11
C PRO A 40 7.95 0.33 -2.88
N PHE A 41 6.87 -0.40 -2.63
CA PHE A 41 6.58 -1.64 -3.35
C PHE A 41 5.75 -1.40 -4.62
N GLY A 42 5.17 -0.21 -4.77
CA GLY A 42 4.37 0.16 -5.93
C GLY A 42 4.47 1.64 -6.26
N LEU A 43 4.36 1.94 -7.55
CA LEU A 43 4.29 3.29 -8.09
C LEU A 43 3.16 3.33 -9.12
N VAL A 44 2.27 4.30 -8.97
CA VAL A 44 1.27 4.66 -9.97
C VAL A 44 1.49 6.11 -10.35
N SER A 45 1.62 6.39 -11.64
CA SER A 45 1.88 7.74 -12.16
C SER A 45 1.12 7.95 -13.45
N ASN A 46 1.00 9.20 -13.89
CA ASN A 46 0.37 9.56 -15.17
C ASN A 46 -1.09 9.09 -15.29
N ILE A 47 -1.82 9.10 -14.17
CA ILE A 47 -3.25 8.72 -14.13
C ILE A 47 -4.19 9.93 -14.19
N HIS A 48 -3.66 11.15 -14.04
CA HIS A 48 -4.40 12.41 -14.09
C HIS A 48 -3.60 13.45 -14.89
N TYR A 49 -4.30 14.43 -15.46
CA TYR A 49 -3.68 15.50 -16.27
C TYR A 49 -3.11 16.63 -15.41
N HIS A 50 -3.59 16.75 -14.18
CA HIS A 50 -3.18 17.76 -13.23
C HIS A 50 -2.89 17.12 -11.88
N THR A 51 -2.29 17.92 -11.00
CA THR A 51 -1.90 17.59 -9.63
C THR A 51 -2.94 16.76 -8.86
N LEU A 52 -2.47 15.70 -8.22
CA LEU A 52 -3.27 14.92 -7.26
C LEU A 52 -3.57 15.77 -6.03
N SER A 53 -4.83 15.81 -5.62
CA SER A 53 -5.27 16.63 -4.49
C SER A 53 -5.47 15.86 -3.19
N ASP A 54 -5.90 14.59 -3.26
CA ASP A 54 -6.19 13.78 -2.08
C ASP A 54 -6.22 12.28 -2.39
N LEU A 55 -6.00 11.46 -1.37
CA LEU A 55 -6.04 10.00 -1.38
C LEU A 55 -6.86 9.48 -0.20
N THR A 56 -7.70 8.47 -0.43
CA THR A 56 -8.37 7.76 0.67
C THR A 56 -8.55 6.28 0.38
N TRP A 57 -8.21 5.45 1.37
CA TRP A 57 -8.37 4.01 1.30
C TRP A 57 -9.81 3.59 1.60
N SER A 58 -10.29 2.57 0.90
CA SER A 58 -11.47 1.84 1.35
C SER A 58 -11.20 1.20 2.71
N ARG A 59 -12.26 1.00 3.50
CA ARG A 59 -12.15 0.45 4.87
C ARG A 59 -11.46 -0.93 4.91
N ASP A 60 -11.61 -1.72 3.86
CA ASP A 60 -11.07 -3.07 3.73
C ASP A 60 -9.75 -3.13 2.93
N GLY A 61 -9.25 -1.99 2.44
CA GLY A 61 -8.04 -1.92 1.62
C GLY A 61 -8.19 -2.49 0.21
N SER A 62 -9.41 -2.81 -0.25
CA SER A 62 -9.66 -3.35 -1.59
C SER A 62 -9.50 -2.30 -2.70
N PHE A 63 -9.63 -1.01 -2.38
CA PHE A 63 -9.32 0.06 -3.33
C PHE A 63 -8.80 1.33 -2.66
N LEU A 64 -8.05 2.12 -3.42
CA LEU A 64 -7.61 3.47 -3.08
C LEU A 64 -8.28 4.45 -4.04
N ALA A 65 -9.05 5.39 -3.50
CA ALA A 65 -9.59 6.50 -4.26
C ALA A 65 -8.57 7.64 -4.33
N VAL A 66 -8.47 8.24 -5.51
CA VAL A 66 -7.54 9.33 -5.85
C VAL A 66 -8.36 10.47 -6.44
N SER A 67 -8.11 11.70 -6.00
CA SER A 67 -8.70 12.91 -6.60
C SER A 67 -7.62 13.79 -7.21
N SER A 68 -7.97 14.56 -8.23
CA SER A 68 -7.08 15.55 -8.86
C SER A 68 -7.80 16.87 -9.07
N THR A 69 -7.01 17.94 -9.17
CA THR A 69 -7.49 19.27 -9.55
C THR A 69 -7.94 19.35 -11.02
N ASP A 70 -7.75 18.30 -11.82
CA ASP A 70 -8.38 18.17 -13.15
C ASP A 70 -9.89 17.88 -13.10
N GLY A 71 -10.45 17.67 -11.90
CA GLY A 71 -11.87 17.47 -11.66
C GLY A 71 -12.31 16.00 -11.67
N TYR A 72 -11.37 15.06 -11.82
CA TYR A 72 -11.67 13.63 -11.83
C TYR A 72 -11.26 12.94 -10.52
N CYS A 73 -11.93 11.81 -10.25
CA CYS A 73 -11.50 10.83 -9.27
C CYS A 73 -11.25 9.48 -9.95
N SER A 74 -10.13 8.85 -9.62
CA SER A 74 -9.73 7.52 -10.08
C SER A 74 -9.70 6.54 -8.91
N PHE A 75 -9.82 5.24 -9.21
CA PHE A 75 -9.73 4.18 -8.21
C PHE A 75 -8.64 3.19 -8.60
N LEU A 76 -7.72 2.92 -7.68
CA LEU A 76 -6.82 1.78 -7.76
C LEU A 76 -7.51 0.60 -7.09
N SER A 77 -7.74 -0.49 -7.81
CA SER A 77 -8.35 -1.70 -7.27
C SER A 77 -7.30 -2.77 -7.05
N PHE A 78 -7.37 -3.45 -5.91
CA PHE A 78 -6.49 -4.56 -5.55
C PHE A 78 -7.27 -5.86 -5.60
N SER A 79 -6.64 -6.90 -6.15
CA SER A 79 -7.19 -8.25 -6.15
C SER A 79 -7.28 -8.79 -4.72
N PRO A 80 -8.21 -9.72 -4.44
CA PRO A 80 -8.30 -10.35 -3.13
C PRO A 80 -6.95 -10.95 -2.69
N GLY A 81 -6.43 -10.48 -1.56
CA GLY A 81 -5.16 -10.93 -0.99
C GLY A 81 -3.89 -10.26 -1.57
N GLU A 82 -4.01 -9.34 -2.53
CA GLU A 82 -2.85 -8.67 -3.15
C GLU A 82 -2.02 -7.86 -2.14
N LEU A 83 -2.69 -7.18 -1.20
CA LEU A 83 -2.03 -6.45 -0.11
C LEU A 83 -1.82 -7.30 1.16
N GLY A 84 -2.21 -8.58 1.11
CA GLY A 84 -2.22 -9.50 2.24
C GLY A 84 -3.62 -9.68 2.85
N THR A 85 -3.66 -10.09 4.12
CA THR A 85 -4.91 -10.30 4.86
C THR A 85 -5.20 -9.10 5.77
N PRO A 86 -6.37 -8.44 5.64
CA PRO A 86 -6.75 -7.35 6.53
C PRO A 86 -6.72 -7.76 8.01
N LEU A 87 -6.24 -6.87 8.87
CA LEU A 87 -6.32 -7.07 10.32
C LEU A 87 -7.79 -7.00 10.75
N LYS A 88 -8.23 -8.01 11.51
CA LYS A 88 -9.60 -8.06 12.05
C LYS A 88 -9.79 -7.07 13.20
N GLU A 89 -8.74 -6.85 13.97
CA GLU A 89 -8.73 -6.02 15.17
C GLU A 89 -7.52 -5.08 15.12
N PRO A 90 -7.62 -3.85 15.66
CA PRO A 90 -6.48 -2.95 15.78
C PRO A 90 -5.36 -3.61 16.59
N PRO A 91 -4.08 -3.45 16.19
CA PRO A 91 -2.98 -4.02 16.96
C PRO A 91 -2.89 -3.37 18.34
N THR A 92 -2.60 -4.16 19.37
CA THR A 92 -2.21 -3.66 20.68
C THR A 92 -0.84 -2.99 20.59
N LEU A 93 -0.80 -1.68 20.77
CA LEU A 93 0.45 -0.92 20.83
C LEU A 93 0.96 -0.99 22.27
N GLU A 94 2.10 -1.64 22.48
CA GLU A 94 2.85 -1.49 23.73
C GLU A 94 3.56 -0.13 23.68
N VAL A 95 3.08 0.83 24.48
CA VAL A 95 3.65 2.18 24.64
C VAL A 95 4.50 2.23 25.89
#